data_AF-A0A9E4A2L0-F1
#
_entry.id   AF-A0A9E4A2L0-F1
#
_cell.length_a   1.000
_cell.length_b   1.000
_cell.length_c   1.000
_cell.angle_alpha   90.00
_cell.angle_beta   90.00
_cell.angle_gamma   90.00
#
_symmetry.space_group_name_H-M   'P 1'
#
loop_
_entity.id
_entity.type
_entity.pdbx_description
1 polymer ?
#
loop_
_entity_poly.entity_id
_entity_poly.type
_entity_poly.pdbx_seq_one_letter_code
_entity_poly.pdbx_strand_id
1 'polypeptide(L)'
;MKIILVLSMLFCAIALPAFGELTDADLDKIRLIVKEEVKTEIAGVRQEIAGVKQELKAEIAGVKQELKAEIAGVRQELKAEIAGSERRIKDYIDAKIEGVDKRFSTYNWVIYILMPLIVAAIGIPTAISAWRISKDRSLERQVETLTKEIEMLKQQRVVNP
;
A
#
# COMPACT_ATOMS: atom_id res chain seq x y z
N MET A 1 -116.80 -14.96 10.82
CA MET A 1 -115.84 -13.83 10.86
C MET A 1 -114.99 -13.82 12.12
N LYS A 2 -115.57 -13.87 13.34
CA LYS A 2 -114.81 -13.88 14.61
C LYS A 2 -113.76 -15.00 14.72
N ILE A 3 -114.10 -16.22 14.29
CA ILE A 3 -113.18 -17.38 14.34
C ILE A 3 -111.94 -17.19 13.46
N ILE A 4 -112.09 -16.57 12.30
CA ILE A 4 -110.99 -16.33 11.35
C ILE A 4 -110.03 -15.28 11.90
N LEU A 5 -110.56 -14.23 12.53
CA LEU A 5 -109.74 -13.22 13.23
C LEU A 5 -108.97 -13.83 14.41
N VAL A 6 -109.60 -14.72 15.17
CA VAL A 6 -108.94 -15.41 16.29
C VAL A 6 -107.83 -16.33 15.78
N LEU A 7 -108.08 -17.10 14.71
CA LEU A 7 -107.04 -17.96 14.10
C LEU A 7 -105.87 -17.14 13.54
N SER A 8 -106.15 -16.00 12.91
CA SER A 8 -105.13 -15.08 12.39
C SER A 8 -104.30 -14.47 13.51
N MET A 9 -104.91 -14.03 14.62
CA MET A 9 -104.18 -13.53 15.79
C MET A 9 -103.35 -14.64 16.44
N LEU A 10 -103.88 -15.86 16.55
CA LEU A 10 -103.15 -17.01 17.08
C LEU A 10 -101.95 -17.35 16.17
N PHE A 11 -102.15 -17.33 14.86
CA PHE A 11 -101.10 -17.61 13.88
C PHE A 11 -100.01 -16.53 13.93
N CYS A 12 -100.36 -15.24 14.03
CA CYS A 12 -99.37 -14.17 14.26
C CYS A 12 -98.65 -14.33 15.60
N ALA A 13 -99.34 -14.68 16.68
CA ALA A 13 -98.72 -14.88 18.00
C ALA A 13 -97.72 -16.06 18.03
N ILE A 14 -97.95 -17.09 17.22
CA ILE A 14 -97.06 -18.27 17.11
C ILE A 14 -95.96 -18.05 16.06
N ALA A 15 -96.24 -17.31 14.98
CA ALA A 15 -95.30 -17.06 13.89
C ALA A 15 -94.34 -15.87 14.13
N LEU A 16 -94.72 -14.88 14.94
CA LEU A 16 -93.84 -13.77 15.31
C LEU A 16 -92.52 -14.22 15.97
N PRO A 17 -92.50 -15.15 16.95
CA PRO A 17 -91.24 -15.62 17.54
C PRO A 17 -90.44 -16.56 16.61
N ALA A 18 -90.97 -16.95 15.45
CA ALA A 18 -90.29 -17.82 14.48
C ALA A 18 -89.52 -17.04 13.39
N PHE A 19 -89.72 -15.72 13.29
CA PHE A 19 -88.81 -14.87 12.55
C PHE A 19 -87.58 -14.64 13.42
N GLY A 20 -86.43 -15.17 12.98
CA GLY A 20 -85.15 -14.97 13.65
C GLY A 20 -84.75 -13.50 13.59
N GLU A 21 -85.23 -12.70 14.54
CA GLU A 21 -84.74 -11.36 14.77
C GLU A 21 -83.33 -11.47 15.34
N LEU A 22 -82.36 -10.86 14.64
CA LEU A 22 -81.00 -10.73 15.15
C LEU A 22 -81.08 -9.90 16.44
N THR A 23 -80.89 -10.55 17.58
CA THR A 23 -81.02 -9.88 18.88
C THR A 23 -79.75 -9.10 19.22
N ASP A 24 -79.84 -8.13 20.14
CA ASP A 24 -78.65 -7.43 20.66
C ASP A 24 -77.60 -8.42 21.21
N ALA A 25 -78.05 -9.56 21.75
CA ALA A 25 -77.16 -10.62 22.23
C ALA A 25 -76.37 -11.30 21.09
N ASP A 26 -76.94 -11.43 19.90
CA ASP A 26 -76.24 -11.98 18.73
C ASP A 26 -75.22 -10.97 18.19
N LEU A 27 -75.56 -9.67 18.23
CA LEU A 27 -74.64 -8.60 17.86
C LEU A 27 -73.43 -8.55 18.80
N ASP A 28 -73.64 -8.70 20.11
CA ASP A 28 -72.58 -8.76 21.11
C ASP A 28 -71.67 -9.98 20.92
N LYS A 29 -72.23 -11.16 20.61
CA LYS A 29 -71.44 -12.35 20.28
C LYS A 29 -70.58 -12.13 19.05
N ILE A 30 -71.15 -11.59 17.97
CA ILE A 30 -70.42 -11.29 16.73
C ILE A 30 -69.28 -10.32 17.03
N ARG A 31 -69.56 -9.25 17.79
CA ARG A 31 -68.54 -8.28 18.19
C ARG A 31 -67.41 -8.92 18.99
N LEU A 32 -67.73 -9.84 19.89
CA LEU A 32 -66.75 -10.54 20.73
C LEU A 32 -65.87 -11.47 19.90
N ILE A 33 -66.48 -12.24 18.97
CA ILE A 33 -65.76 -13.11 18.03
C ILE A 33 -64.79 -12.28 17.18
N VAL A 34 -65.28 -11.23 16.51
CA VAL A 34 -64.45 -10.36 15.65
C VAL A 34 -63.31 -9.73 16.46
N LYS A 35 -63.57 -9.30 17.70
CA LYS A 35 -62.54 -8.71 18.56
C LYS A 35 -61.45 -9.72 18.92
N GLU A 36 -61.80 -10.96 19.24
CA GLU A 36 -60.82 -12.00 19.57
C GLU A 36 -60.04 -12.48 18.33
N GLU A 37 -60.69 -12.61 17.17
CA GLU A 37 -60.01 -12.93 15.91
C GLU A 37 -59.00 -11.85 15.54
N VAL A 38 -59.40 -10.58 15.51
CA VAL A 38 -58.50 -9.45 15.22
C VAL A 38 -57.35 -9.37 16.22
N LYS A 39 -57.61 -9.62 17.51
CA LYS A 39 -56.56 -9.64 18.53
C LYS A 39 -55.56 -10.79 18.30
N THR A 40 -56.06 -11.95 17.89
CA THR A 40 -55.24 -13.13 17.57
C THR A 40 -54.38 -12.86 16.33
N GLU A 41 -54.95 -12.31 15.26
CA GLU A 41 -54.19 -11.93 14.07
C GLU A 41 -53.13 -10.87 14.37
N ILE A 42 -53.46 -9.82 15.14
CA ILE A 42 -52.50 -8.80 15.57
C ILE A 42 -51.36 -9.43 16.38
N ALA A 43 -51.65 -10.40 17.25
CA ALA A 43 -50.62 -11.12 18.00
C ALA A 43 -49.72 -11.94 17.07
N GLY A 44 -50.30 -12.64 16.08
CA GLY A 44 -49.56 -13.37 15.04
C GLY A 44 -48.63 -12.47 14.24
N VAL A 45 -49.15 -11.36 13.71
CA VAL A 45 -48.34 -10.37 12.96
C VAL A 45 -47.21 -9.80 13.82
N ARG A 46 -47.46 -9.50 15.10
CA ARG A 46 -46.40 -9.03 16.02
C ARG A 46 -45.31 -10.08 16.22
N GLN A 47 -45.67 -11.36 16.27
CA GLN A 47 -44.72 -12.45 16.39
C GLN A 47 -43.89 -12.61 15.11
N GLU A 48 -44.51 -12.54 13.94
CA GLU A 48 -43.82 -12.55 12.64
C GLU A 48 -42.84 -11.38 12.51
N ILE A 49 -43.27 -10.15 12.85
CA ILE A 49 -42.41 -8.97 12.86
C ILE A 49 -41.22 -9.16 13.81
N ALA A 50 -41.43 -9.75 14.99
CA ALA A 50 -40.35 -10.04 15.93
C ALA A 50 -39.37 -11.07 15.35
N GLY A 51 -39.86 -12.11 14.67
CA GLY A 51 -39.07 -13.10 13.96
C GLY A 51 -38.20 -12.48 12.86
N VAL A 52 -38.81 -11.74 11.93
CA VAL A 52 -38.10 -11.03 10.86
C VAL A 52 -37.05 -10.07 11.41
N LYS A 53 -37.36 -9.34 12.50
CA LYS A 53 -36.38 -8.45 13.15
C LYS A 53 -35.18 -9.22 13.72
N GLN A 54 -35.39 -10.43 14.21
CA GLN A 54 -34.31 -11.27 14.72
C GLN A 54 -33.47 -11.87 13.59
N GLU A 55 -34.10 -12.31 12.51
CA GLU A 55 -33.43 -12.79 11.29
C GLU A 55 -32.55 -11.69 10.68
N LEU A 56 -33.11 -10.49 10.46
CA LEU A 56 -32.35 -9.35 9.94
C LEU A 56 -31.16 -8.98 10.83
N LYS A 57 -31.30 -9.06 12.16
CA LYS A 57 -30.17 -8.84 13.07
C LYS A 57 -29.08 -9.89 12.91
N ALA A 58 -29.47 -11.15 12.73
CA ALA A 58 -28.54 -12.25 12.52
C ALA A 58 -27.81 -12.10 11.17
N GLU A 59 -28.53 -11.78 10.10
CA GLU A 59 -27.95 -11.51 8.77
C GLU A 59 -26.97 -10.34 8.80
N ILE A 60 -27.35 -9.21 9.42
CA ILE A 60 -26.45 -8.06 9.57
C ILE A 60 -25.19 -8.43 10.35
N ALA A 61 -25.31 -9.26 11.38
CA ALA A 61 -24.15 -9.74 12.14
C ALA A 61 -23.26 -10.66 11.28
N GLY A 62 -23.87 -11.54 10.47
CA GLY A 62 -23.18 -12.42 9.53
C GLY A 62 -22.39 -11.63 8.49
N VAL A 63 -23.04 -10.71 7.77
CA VAL A 63 -22.39 -9.83 6.78
C VAL A 63 -21.26 -9.02 7.41
N LYS A 64 -21.44 -8.51 8.63
CA LYS A 64 -20.38 -7.78 9.35
C LYS A 64 -19.17 -8.67 9.67
N GLN A 65 -19.38 -9.95 9.93
CA GLN A 65 -18.30 -10.91 10.17
C GLN A 65 -17.59 -11.29 8.87
N GLU A 66 -18.33 -11.53 7.80
CA GLU A 66 -17.78 -11.79 6.46
C GLU A 66 -16.91 -10.63 5.98
N LEU A 67 -17.43 -9.39 6.02
CA LEU A 67 -16.66 -8.20 5.63
C LEU A 67 -15.40 -8.02 6.47
N LYS A 68 -15.43 -8.34 7.77
CA LYS A 68 -14.22 -8.31 8.60
C LYS A 68 -13.18 -9.35 8.16
N ALA A 69 -13.64 -10.55 7.81
CA ALA A 69 -12.76 -11.62 7.34
C ALA A 69 -12.15 -11.26 5.98
N GLU A 70 -12.94 -10.75 5.04
CA GLU A 70 -12.48 -10.28 3.73
C GLU A 70 -11.46 -9.14 3.86
N ILE A 71 -11.74 -8.13 4.69
CA ILE A 71 -10.78 -7.04 4.96
C ILE A 71 -9.47 -7.57 5.53
N ALA A 72 -9.53 -8.57 6.42
CA ALA A 72 -8.33 -9.19 6.97
C ALA A 72 -7.54 -9.96 5.89
N GLY A 73 -8.25 -10.69 5.02
CA GLY A 73 -7.68 -11.40 3.87
C GLY A 73 -6.96 -10.46 2.91
N VAL A 74 -7.63 -9.41 2.44
CA VAL A 74 -7.05 -8.39 1.55
C VAL A 74 -5.82 -7.73 2.18
N ARG A 75 -5.86 -7.42 3.48
CA ARG A 75 -4.68 -6.88 4.19
C ARG A 75 -3.50 -7.83 4.21
N GLN A 76 -3.75 -9.14 4.32
CA GLN A 76 -2.69 -10.15 4.30
C GLN A 76 -2.10 -10.31 2.90
N GLU A 77 -2.96 -10.36 1.87
CA GLU A 77 -2.55 -10.41 0.46
C GLU A 77 -1.68 -9.21 0.09
N LEU A 78 -2.11 -8.00 0.43
CA LEU A 78 -1.36 -6.78 0.13
C LEU A 78 0.01 -6.76 0.83
N LYS A 79 0.10 -7.22 2.09
CA LYS A 79 1.38 -7.37 2.78
C LYS A 79 2.30 -8.36 2.10
N ALA A 80 1.77 -9.51 1.66
CA ALA A 80 2.53 -10.52 0.95
C ALA A 80 3.04 -9.99 -0.40
N GLU A 81 2.20 -9.26 -1.14
CA GLU A 81 2.57 -8.66 -2.42
C GLU A 81 3.65 -7.57 -2.27
N ILE A 82 3.54 -6.70 -1.26
CA ILE A 82 4.56 -5.70 -0.93
C ILE A 82 5.89 -6.38 -0.61
N ALA A 83 5.90 -7.36 0.30
CA ALA A 83 7.11 -8.10 0.65
C ALA A 83 7.72 -8.84 -0.56
N GLY A 84 6.87 -9.38 -1.44
CA GLY A 84 7.29 -9.97 -2.70
C GLY A 84 7.94 -8.95 -3.64
N SER A 85 7.37 -7.74 -3.73
CA SER A 85 7.92 -6.65 -4.54
C SER A 85 9.26 -6.15 -4.01
N GLU A 86 9.37 -5.95 -2.70
CA GLU A 86 10.62 -5.56 -2.03
C GLU A 86 11.75 -6.56 -2.31
N ARG A 87 11.46 -7.87 -2.24
CA ARG A 87 12.43 -8.92 -2.60
C ARG A 87 12.85 -8.81 -4.07
N ARG A 88 11.90 -8.71 -5.00
CA ARG A 88 12.22 -8.57 -6.44
C ARG A 88 13.08 -7.34 -6.73
N ILE A 89 12.79 -6.21 -6.07
CA ILE A 89 13.57 -4.97 -6.22
C ILE A 89 14.98 -5.18 -5.67
N LYS A 90 15.12 -5.78 -4.49
CA LYS A 90 16.42 -6.09 -3.91
C LYS A 90 17.24 -7.00 -4.83
N ASP A 91 16.67 -8.11 -5.29
CA ASP A 91 17.34 -9.04 -6.18
C ASP A 91 17.78 -8.37 -7.49
N TYR A 92 16.93 -7.50 -8.05
CA TYR A 92 17.27 -6.74 -9.26
C TYR A 92 18.42 -5.75 -9.02
N ILE A 93 18.42 -5.05 -7.89
CA ILE A 93 19.48 -4.11 -7.52
C ILE A 93 20.79 -4.86 -7.28
N ASP A 94 20.76 -5.95 -6.53
CA ASP A 94 21.94 -6.78 -6.23
C ASP A 94 22.57 -7.30 -7.53
N ALA A 95 21.76 -7.83 -8.46
CA ALA A 95 22.24 -8.26 -9.78
C ALA A 95 22.87 -7.11 -10.60
N LYS A 96 22.30 -5.90 -10.51
CA LYS A 96 22.81 -4.74 -11.23
C LYS A 96 24.11 -4.20 -10.63
N ILE A 97 24.22 -4.21 -9.30
CA ILE A 97 25.46 -3.87 -8.57
C ILE A 97 26.55 -4.86 -8.93
N GLU A 98 26.28 -6.16 -8.89
CA GLU A 98 27.25 -7.19 -9.26
C GLU A 98 27.73 -7.02 -10.72
N GLY A 99 26.81 -6.64 -11.62
CA GLY A 99 27.14 -6.28 -13.00
C GLY A 99 28.05 -5.05 -13.12
N VAL A 100 27.82 -4.03 -12.30
CA VAL A 100 28.67 -2.83 -12.22
C VAL A 100 30.05 -3.17 -11.65
N ASP A 101 30.10 -3.95 -10.57
CA ASP A 101 31.35 -4.36 -9.92
C ASP A 101 32.24 -5.17 -10.88
N LYS A 102 31.65 -6.06 -11.69
CA LYS A 102 32.39 -6.78 -12.74
C LYS A 102 33.00 -5.84 -13.77
N ARG A 103 32.23 -4.85 -14.25
CA ARG A 103 32.75 -3.85 -15.20
C ARG A 103 33.84 -2.99 -14.58
N PHE A 104 33.64 -2.53 -13.34
CA PHE A 104 34.60 -1.72 -12.62
C PHE A 104 35.90 -2.49 -12.36
N SER A 105 35.81 -3.77 -11.98
CA SER A 105 36.96 -4.65 -11.81
C SER A 105 37.75 -4.79 -13.12
N THR A 106 37.07 -4.99 -14.25
CA THR A 106 37.73 -5.04 -15.56
C THR A 106 38.46 -3.74 -15.87
N TYR A 107 37.82 -2.58 -15.65
CA TYR A 107 38.47 -1.29 -15.85
C TYR A 107 39.66 -1.10 -14.91
N ASN A 108 39.52 -1.45 -13.63
CA ASN A 108 40.58 -1.32 -12.65
C ASN A 108 41.79 -2.17 -13.04
N TRP A 109 41.58 -3.41 -13.49
CA TRP A 109 42.65 -4.27 -14.00
C TRP A 109 43.37 -3.66 -15.22
N VAL A 110 42.61 -3.12 -16.19
CA VAL A 110 43.19 -2.43 -17.35
C VAL A 110 43.99 -1.19 -16.92
N ILE A 111 43.47 -0.39 -15.98
CA ILE A 111 44.16 0.79 -15.45
C ILE A 111 45.47 0.39 -14.76
N TYR A 112 45.48 -0.66 -13.95
CA TYR A 112 46.71 -1.15 -13.30
C TYR A 112 47.78 -1.55 -14.32
N ILE A 113 47.39 -2.07 -15.48
CA ILE A 113 48.32 -2.42 -16.56
C ILE A 113 48.81 -1.18 -17.32
N LEU A 114 47.92 -0.23 -17.62
CA LEU A 114 48.26 0.95 -18.41
C LEU A 114 49.00 2.03 -17.61
N MET A 115 48.73 2.17 -16.32
CA MET A 115 49.37 3.15 -15.44
C MET A 115 50.91 3.16 -15.52
N PRO A 116 51.63 2.02 -15.38
CA PRO A 116 53.09 2.03 -15.50
C PRO A 116 53.57 2.45 -16.88
N LEU A 117 52.83 2.12 -17.96
CA LEU A 117 53.17 2.55 -19.32
C LEU A 117 53.06 4.07 -19.47
N ILE A 118 51.98 4.67 -18.94
CA ILE A 118 51.78 6.13 -18.94
C ILE A 118 52.88 6.82 -18.12
N VAL A 119 53.17 6.30 -16.92
CA VAL A 119 54.22 6.84 -16.04
C VAL A 119 55.59 6.77 -16.73
N ALA A 120 55.90 5.66 -17.41
CA ALA A 120 57.16 5.51 -18.13
C ALA A 120 57.27 6.44 -19.35
N ALA A 121 56.19 6.62 -20.10
CA ALA A 121 56.18 7.45 -21.30
C ALA A 121 56.17 8.95 -21.01
N ILE A 122 55.52 9.38 -19.92
CA ILE A 122 55.30 10.81 -19.64
C ILE A 122 55.93 11.23 -18.31
N GLY A 123 55.71 10.47 -17.24
CA GLY A 123 56.16 10.83 -15.89
C GLY A 123 57.69 10.81 -15.75
N ILE A 124 58.34 9.76 -16.25
CA ILE A 124 59.81 9.64 -16.16
C ILE A 124 60.53 10.72 -16.99
N PRO A 125 60.18 10.97 -18.28
CA PRO A 125 60.86 11.99 -19.07
C PRO A 125 60.68 13.42 -18.53
N THR A 126 59.50 13.75 -18.01
CA THR A 126 59.23 15.08 -17.42
C THR A 126 59.98 15.29 -16.11
N ALA A 127 60.08 14.27 -15.26
CA ALA A 127 60.89 14.33 -14.04
C ALA A 127 62.39 14.45 -14.34
N ILE A 128 62.90 13.68 -15.32
CA ILE A 128 64.30 13.73 -15.73
C ILE A 128 64.65 15.10 -16.33
N SER A 129 63.79 15.66 -17.20
CA SER A 129 64.05 16.98 -17.79
C SER A 129 64.06 18.08 -16.74
N ALA A 130 63.11 18.07 -15.78
CA ALA A 130 63.09 19.01 -14.66
C ALA A 130 64.34 18.91 -13.78
N TRP A 131 64.78 17.68 -13.47
CA TRP A 131 66.01 17.46 -12.70
C TRP A 131 67.25 17.94 -13.45
N ARG A 132 67.36 17.65 -14.75
CA ARG A 132 68.49 18.09 -15.60
C ARG A 132 68.61 19.62 -15.62
N ILE A 133 67.50 20.33 -15.83
CA ILE A 133 67.49 21.81 -15.82
C ILE A 133 67.99 22.36 -14.47
N SER A 134 67.62 21.74 -13.36
CA SER A 134 68.10 22.18 -12.03
C SER A 134 69.60 21.97 -11.86
N LYS A 135 70.14 20.87 -12.40
CA LYS A 135 71.55 20.51 -12.31
C LYS A 135 72.42 21.38 -13.22
N ASP A 136 71.97 21.64 -14.45
CA ASP A 136 72.71 22.45 -15.42
C ASP A 136 72.97 23.86 -14.86
N ARG A 137 71.98 24.47 -14.19
CA ARG A 137 72.16 25.78 -13.50
C ARG A 137 73.26 25.78 -12.43
N SER A 138 73.50 24.65 -11.77
CA SER A 138 74.56 24.55 -10.76
C SER A 138 75.95 24.43 -11.39
N LEU A 139 76.06 23.73 -12.52
CA LEU A 139 77.29 23.60 -13.29
C LEU A 139 77.66 24.94 -13.95
N GLU A 140 76.71 25.67 -14.53
CA GLU A 140 76.93 26.99 -15.11
C GLU A 140 77.58 27.95 -14.11
N ARG A 141 77.06 28.01 -12.87
CA ARG A 141 77.64 28.85 -11.80
C ARG A 141 79.09 28.46 -11.46
N GLN A 142 79.39 27.17 -11.43
CA GLN A 142 80.76 26.69 -11.17
C GLN A 142 81.70 27.06 -12.32
N VAL A 143 81.26 26.86 -13.57
CA VAL A 143 82.02 27.21 -14.77
C VAL A 143 82.28 28.72 -14.83
N GLU A 144 81.29 29.57 -14.55
CA GLU A 144 81.47 31.02 -14.50
C GLU A 144 82.50 31.43 -13.44
N THR A 145 82.45 30.81 -12.27
CA THR A 145 83.38 31.10 -11.17
C THR A 145 84.82 30.73 -11.56
N LEU A 146 85.04 29.51 -12.07
CA LEU A 146 86.36 29.06 -12.54
C LEU A 146 86.87 29.89 -13.73
N THR A 147 85.99 30.31 -14.63
CA THR A 147 86.37 31.15 -15.79
C THR A 147 86.92 32.50 -15.30
N LYS A 148 86.23 33.13 -14.35
CA LYS A 148 86.70 34.37 -13.72
C LYS A 148 88.04 34.17 -13.01
N GLU A 149 88.22 33.08 -12.27
CA GLU A 149 89.49 32.76 -11.61
C GLU A 149 90.65 32.60 -12.61
N ILE A 150 90.43 31.88 -13.72
CA ILE A 150 91.45 31.72 -14.77
C ILE A 150 91.80 33.07 -15.42
N GLU A 151 90.81 33.91 -15.68
CA GLU A 151 91.03 35.23 -16.28
C GLU A 151 91.82 36.14 -15.33
N MET A 152 91.49 36.13 -14.04
CA MET A 152 92.24 36.81 -13.00
C MET A 152 93.68 36.30 -12.88
N LEU A 153 93.90 34.98 -12.89
CA LEU A 153 95.24 34.37 -12.85
C LEU A 153 96.06 34.70 -14.11
N LYS A 154 95.43 34.76 -15.28
CA LYS A 154 96.08 35.20 -16.52
C LYS A 154 96.49 36.67 -16.42
N GLN A 155 95.61 37.53 -15.94
CA GLN A 155 95.92 38.95 -15.76
C GLN A 155 97.04 39.16 -14.72
N GLN A 156 97.03 38.39 -13.63
CA GLN A 156 98.10 38.40 -12.63
C GLN A 156 99.45 37.94 -13.20
N ARG A 157 99.46 36.92 -14.07
CA ARG A 157 100.68 36.46 -14.77
C ARG A 157 101.17 37.46 -15.82
N VAL A 158 100.28 38.21 -16.46
CA VAL A 158 100.66 39.25 -17.45
C VAL A 158 101.24 40.50 -16.76
N VAL A 159 100.82 40.82 -15.54
CA VAL A 159 101.30 41.97 -14.77
C VAL A 159 102.60 41.68 -14.00
N ASN A 160 102.96 40.42 -13.80
CA ASN A 160 104.21 40.00 -13.15
C ASN A 160 104.96 38.99 -14.05
N PRO A 161 105.83 39.46 -14.97
CA PRO A 161 106.65 38.59 -15.82
C PRO A 161 107.72 37.81 -15.03
#